data_AF-A0A315Y0Q5-F1
#
_entry.id   AF-A0A315Y0Q5-F1
#
_cell.length_a   1.000
_cell.length_b   1.000
_cell.length_c   1.000
_cell.angle_alpha   90.00
_cell.angle_beta   90.00
_cell.angle_gamma   90.00
#
_symmetry.space_group_name_H-M   'P 1'
#
loop_
_entity.id
_entity.type
_entity.pdbx_description
1 polymer ?
#
loop_
_entity_poly.entity_id
_entity_poly.type
_entity_poly.pdbx_seq_one_letter_code
_entity_poly.pdbx_strand_id
1 'polypeptide(L)'
;MNIKRSVSVILAAFCLTAGANIFTANAATVSPEGIAASENVGASKDDQIKDLKAQLADLENRYYYLQKEMADMETNYQHRLSMMEGDLMAAENKYSAARAEADEMETNLNKHIKSLQEENTALSSANSSLSKENSTLKTNNTNLTKENSTLKTNNTSLTTQVDNLKKTVSEYKAQSEAANYKYEAFLNDIQRLDANGDNKIDATDASMLLSIYAYNSTNKTPVTTISDYYKKTS
;
A
#
# COMPACT_ATOMS: atom_id res chain seq x y z
N MET A 1 9.58 28.31 37.91
CA MET A 1 9.51 29.16 39.12
C MET A 1 9.40 28.24 40.34
N ASN A 2 10.19 28.49 41.40
CA ASN A 2 10.02 27.95 42.77
C ASN A 2 10.51 26.55 43.17
N ILE A 3 11.69 26.08 42.76
CA ILE A 3 12.37 24.96 43.47
C ILE A 3 13.38 25.49 44.52
N LYS A 4 14.04 26.63 44.25
CA LYS A 4 14.99 27.26 45.20
C LYS A 4 14.34 27.82 46.47
N ARG A 5 13.03 28.09 46.49
CA ARG A 5 12.32 28.58 47.69
C ARG A 5 11.96 27.47 48.68
N SER A 6 11.81 26.22 48.23
CA SER A 6 11.38 25.12 49.12
C SER A 6 12.49 24.56 50.00
N VAL A 7 13.73 24.50 49.49
CA VAL A 7 14.88 23.98 50.27
C VAL A 7 15.26 24.94 51.41
N SER A 8 15.13 26.25 51.19
CA SER A 8 15.46 27.26 52.21
C SER A 8 14.45 27.30 53.37
N VAL A 9 13.19 26.90 53.14
CA VAL A 9 12.14 26.84 54.18
C VAL A 9 12.28 25.58 55.03
N ILE A 10 12.68 24.45 54.43
CA ILE A 10 12.89 23.19 55.15
C ILE A 10 14.14 23.26 56.04
N LEU A 11 15.20 23.96 55.60
CA LEU A 11 16.41 24.13 56.41
C LEU A 11 16.21 25.10 57.59
N ALA A 12 15.33 26.11 57.45
CA ALA A 12 15.00 27.02 58.55
C ALA A 12 14.12 26.39 59.65
N ALA A 13 13.25 25.44 59.29
CA ALA A 13 12.38 24.74 60.24
C ALA A 13 13.15 23.74 61.13
N PHE A 14 14.28 23.19 60.65
CA PHE A 14 15.10 22.26 61.43
C PHE A 14 15.98 22.95 62.47
N CYS A 15 16.35 24.23 62.26
CA CYS A 15 17.15 24.99 63.24
C CYS A 15 16.32 25.57 64.40
N LEU A 16 15.01 25.76 64.24
CA LEU A 16 14.14 26.30 65.31
C LEU A 16 13.70 25.26 66.35
N THR A 17 13.78 23.97 66.03
CA THR A 17 13.33 22.89 66.94
C THR A 17 14.45 22.31 67.80
N ALA A 18 15.72 22.52 67.44
CA ALA A 18 16.88 22.08 68.22
C ALA A 18 17.33 23.09 69.29
N GLY A 19 16.92 24.37 69.19
CA GLY A 19 17.36 25.45 70.09
C GLY A 19 16.51 25.67 71.36
N ALA A 20 15.40 24.96 71.54
CA ALA A 20 14.42 25.26 72.59
C ALA A 20 14.49 24.35 73.85
N ASN A 21 15.34 23.32 73.87
CA ASN A 21 15.32 22.29 74.92
C ASN A 21 16.55 22.28 75.85
N ILE A 22 17.32 23.36 75.94
CA ILE A 22 18.48 23.41 76.84
C ILE A 22 18.37 24.69 77.71
N PHE A 23 18.13 24.50 79.01
CA PHE A 23 18.07 25.47 80.12
C PHE A 23 16.74 26.13 80.52
N THR A 24 15.75 25.31 80.91
CA THR A 24 14.79 25.67 81.98
C THR A 24 14.68 24.54 83.00
N ALA A 25 15.69 24.39 83.86
CA ALA A 25 15.59 23.55 85.05
C ALA A 25 16.63 23.96 86.11
N ASN A 26 16.36 25.03 86.85
CA ASN A 26 16.74 25.09 88.26
C ASN A 26 15.94 26.18 89.00
N ALA A 27 14.70 25.87 89.36
CA ALA A 27 13.93 26.64 90.33
C ALA A 27 13.64 25.74 91.53
N ALA A 28 14.64 25.58 92.40
CA ALA A 28 14.45 24.96 93.70
C ALA A 28 13.82 25.99 94.63
N THR A 29 12.60 25.68 95.09
CA THR A 29 11.89 26.33 96.18
C THR A 29 12.69 26.21 97.48
N VAL A 30 13.01 27.34 98.12
CA VAL A 30 13.59 27.37 99.46
C VAL A 30 12.55 27.97 100.43
N SER A 31 12.02 27.14 101.33
CA SER A 31 11.28 27.57 102.51
C SER A 31 12.28 27.95 103.64
N PRO A 32 11.94 28.91 104.52
CA PRO A 32 12.85 29.42 105.52
C PRO A 32 12.63 28.74 106.87
N GLU A 33 13.64 28.06 107.42
CA GLU A 33 13.79 27.82 108.86
C GLU A 33 15.10 27.07 109.14
N GLY A 34 15.89 27.53 110.12
CA GLY A 34 16.96 26.73 110.71
C GLY A 34 18.30 27.45 110.85
N ILE A 35 18.43 28.20 111.94
CA ILE A 35 19.67 28.81 112.45
C ILE A 35 20.76 27.74 112.68
N ALA A 36 21.94 27.93 112.08
CA ALA A 36 23.21 27.53 112.68
C ALA A 36 24.34 28.39 112.07
N ALA A 37 24.82 29.35 112.86
CA ALA A 37 26.14 29.93 112.63
C ALA A 37 27.16 28.79 112.70
N SER A 38 27.86 28.51 111.61
CA SER A 38 29.10 27.75 111.63
C SER A 38 30.21 28.58 110.99
N GLU A 39 31.06 29.06 111.90
CA GLU A 39 32.50 29.25 111.76
C GLU A 39 33.05 29.46 110.34
N ASN A 40 33.48 30.70 110.12
CA ASN A 40 34.55 31.05 109.19
C ASN A 40 35.85 30.33 109.60
N VAL A 41 35.99 29.04 109.25
CA VAL A 41 37.28 28.35 109.21
C VAL A 41 37.85 28.57 107.82
N GLY A 42 38.68 29.61 107.68
CA GLY A 42 39.43 29.85 106.46
C GLY A 42 40.25 28.62 106.10
N ALA A 43 39.94 27.97 104.98
CA ALA A 43 40.81 26.99 104.37
C ALA A 43 42.22 27.59 104.26
N SER A 44 43.25 26.83 104.65
CA SER A 44 44.63 27.28 104.46
C SER A 44 44.83 27.63 102.99
N LYS A 45 45.63 28.67 102.70
CA LYS A 45 45.96 29.05 101.31
C LYS A 45 46.48 27.85 100.52
N ASP A 46 47.11 26.89 101.19
CA ASP A 46 47.60 25.64 100.60
C ASP A 46 46.49 24.71 100.12
N ASP A 47 45.35 24.62 100.82
CA ASP A 47 44.19 23.82 100.42
C ASP A 47 43.49 24.43 99.20
N GLN A 48 43.38 25.76 99.16
CA GLN A 48 42.86 26.49 98.00
C GLN A 48 43.74 26.31 96.77
N ILE A 49 45.07 26.35 96.94
CA ILE A 49 46.04 26.10 95.86
C ILE A 49 45.94 24.66 95.36
N LYS A 50 45.73 23.70 96.25
CA LYS A 50 45.56 22.28 95.88
C LYS A 50 44.28 22.04 95.08
N ASP A 51 43.17 22.66 95.48
CA ASP A 51 41.89 22.57 94.77
C ASP A 51 41.97 23.23 93.38
N LEU A 52 42.55 24.43 93.28
CA LEU A 52 42.76 25.11 92.00
C LEU A 52 43.64 24.29 91.04
N LYS A 53 44.67 23.60 91.55
CA LYS A 53 45.49 22.70 90.73
C LYS A 53 44.70 21.49 90.23
N ALA A 54 43.81 20.93 91.04
CA ALA A 54 42.95 19.82 90.63
C ALA A 54 41.93 20.28 89.55
N GLN A 55 41.34 21.47 89.73
CA GLN A 55 40.45 22.06 88.73
C GLN A 55 41.18 22.38 87.41
N LEU A 56 42.42 22.89 87.48
CA LEU A 56 43.23 23.15 86.28
C LEU A 56 43.53 21.86 85.52
N ALA A 57 43.90 20.78 86.23
CA ALA A 57 44.15 19.48 85.61
C ALA A 57 42.88 18.87 84.99
N ASP A 58 41.71 19.02 85.62
CA ASP A 58 40.43 18.61 85.03
C ASP A 58 40.10 19.42 83.77
N LEU A 59 40.34 20.74 83.81
CA LEU A 59 40.12 21.63 82.68
C LEU A 59 41.07 21.30 81.51
N GLU A 60 42.33 20.99 81.77
CA GLU A 60 43.31 20.55 80.77
C GLU A 60 42.89 19.24 80.11
N ASN A 61 42.42 18.27 80.89
CA ASN A 61 41.88 17.02 80.35
C ASN A 61 40.63 17.26 79.49
N ARG A 62 39.70 18.10 79.96
CA ARG A 62 38.50 18.44 79.20
C ARG A 62 38.82 19.18 77.90
N TYR A 63 39.77 20.10 77.94
CA TYR A 63 40.27 20.79 76.75
C TYR A 63 40.89 19.81 75.75
N TYR A 64 41.68 18.83 76.22
CA TYR A 64 42.24 17.78 75.39
C TYR A 64 41.16 16.92 74.69
N TYR A 65 40.13 16.48 75.43
CA TYR A 65 39.03 15.70 74.85
C TYR A 65 38.21 16.52 73.85
N LEU A 66 37.93 17.79 74.14
CA LEU A 66 37.24 18.71 73.23
C LEU A 66 38.02 18.93 71.93
N GLN A 67 39.35 19.09 72.00
CA GLN A 67 40.19 19.19 70.81
C GLN A 67 40.13 17.93 69.95
N LYS A 68 40.18 16.76 70.59
CA LYS A 68 40.08 15.47 69.89
C LYS A 68 38.71 15.32 69.21
N GLU A 69 37.63 15.65 69.92
CA GLU A 69 36.26 15.59 69.37
C GLU A 69 36.08 16.54 68.18
N MET A 70 36.65 17.75 68.23
CA MET A 70 36.62 18.68 67.08
C MET A 70 37.37 18.11 65.86
N ALA A 71 38.54 17.51 66.05
CA ALA A 71 39.32 16.93 64.96
C ALA A 71 38.61 15.71 64.32
N ASP A 72 37.99 14.85 65.14
CA ASP A 72 37.19 13.73 64.68
C ASP A 72 35.96 14.22 63.90
N MET A 73 35.30 15.27 64.40
CA MET A 73 34.16 15.91 63.76
C MET A 73 34.54 16.55 62.41
N GLU A 74 35.65 17.27 62.35
CA GLU A 74 36.19 17.85 61.12
C GLU A 74 36.46 16.77 60.08
N THR A 75 37.12 15.67 60.49
CA THR A 75 37.37 14.51 59.62
C THR A 75 36.07 13.90 59.09
N ASN A 76 35.04 13.77 59.95
CA ASN A 76 33.73 13.26 59.54
C ASN A 76 33.06 14.17 58.50
N TYR A 77 33.09 15.49 58.72
CA TYR A 77 32.54 16.45 57.76
C TYR A 77 33.24 16.38 56.41
N GLN A 78 34.58 16.33 56.39
CA GLN A 78 35.34 16.20 55.16
C GLN A 78 35.05 14.89 54.42
N HIS A 79 34.95 13.78 55.15
CA HIS A 79 34.58 12.50 54.57
C HIS A 79 33.19 12.54 53.91
N ARG A 80 32.19 13.09 54.61
CA ARG A 80 30.83 13.23 54.09
C ARG A 80 30.76 14.16 52.87
N LEU A 81 31.53 15.25 52.88
CA LEU A 81 31.60 16.18 51.76
C LEU A 81 32.18 15.49 50.53
N SER A 82 33.29 14.78 50.67
CA SER A 82 33.92 14.02 49.58
C SER A 82 32.99 12.95 48.99
N MET A 83 32.24 12.23 49.85
CA MET A 83 31.23 11.28 49.40
C MET A 83 30.12 11.94 48.59
N MET A 84 29.58 13.08 49.07
CA MET A 84 28.55 13.84 48.36
C MET A 84 29.03 14.39 47.01
N GLU A 85 30.28 14.86 46.93
CA GLU A 85 30.89 15.32 45.67
C GLU A 85 31.03 14.16 44.67
N GLY A 86 31.42 12.97 45.14
CA GLY A 86 31.47 11.76 44.32
C GLY A 86 30.09 11.36 43.79
N ASP A 87 29.07 11.35 44.64
CA ASP A 87 27.69 11.03 44.24
C ASP A 87 27.13 12.06 43.25
N LEU A 88 27.42 13.35 43.46
CA LEU A 88 27.00 14.42 42.55
C LEU A 88 27.64 14.24 41.17
N MET A 89 28.95 14.02 41.12
CA MET A 89 29.68 13.79 39.87
C MET A 89 29.17 12.55 39.14
N ALA A 90 28.86 11.47 39.86
CA ALA A 90 28.27 10.28 39.27
C ALA A 90 26.86 10.54 38.69
N ALA A 91 26.05 11.35 39.37
CA ALA A 91 24.73 11.76 38.89
C ALA A 91 24.82 12.66 37.65
N GLU A 92 25.74 13.62 37.62
CA GLU A 92 25.98 14.50 36.49
C GLU A 92 26.43 13.73 35.25
N ASN A 93 27.34 12.76 35.41
CA ASN A 93 27.78 11.90 34.32
C ASN A 93 26.64 11.04 33.77
N LYS A 94 25.82 10.45 34.65
CA LYS A 94 24.63 9.68 34.23
C LYS A 94 23.62 10.55 33.48
N TYR A 95 23.38 11.77 33.96
CA TYR A 95 22.47 12.71 33.30
C TYR A 95 22.99 13.12 31.91
N SER A 96 24.29 13.41 31.81
CA SER A 96 24.93 13.75 30.52
C SER A 96 24.82 12.61 29.51
N ALA A 97 25.09 11.37 29.94
CA ALA A 97 24.95 10.18 29.09
C ALA A 97 23.51 9.98 28.63
N ALA A 98 22.53 10.02 29.55
CA ALA A 98 21.12 9.88 29.21
C ALA A 98 20.62 10.96 28.23
N ARG A 99 21.15 12.19 28.35
CA ARG A 99 20.85 13.28 27.41
C ARG A 99 21.42 13.00 26.02
N ALA A 100 22.66 12.54 25.94
CA ALA A 100 23.28 12.19 24.66
C ALA A 100 22.52 11.06 23.95
N GLU A 101 22.10 10.04 24.69
CA GLU A 101 21.27 8.95 24.16
C GLU A 101 19.92 9.45 23.64
N ALA A 102 19.28 10.39 24.35
CA ALA A 102 18.03 11.00 23.92
C ALA A 102 18.20 11.81 22.62
N ASP A 103 19.27 12.61 22.51
CA ASP A 103 19.57 13.40 21.31
C ASP A 103 19.86 12.50 20.10
N GLU A 104 20.56 11.38 20.31
CA GLU A 104 20.80 10.37 19.26
C GLU A 104 19.49 9.69 18.83
N MET A 105 18.63 9.32 19.78
CA MET A 105 17.34 8.72 19.50
C MET A 105 16.44 9.65 18.70
N GLU A 106 16.38 10.94 19.07
CA GLU A 106 15.63 11.96 18.34
C GLU A 106 16.13 12.10 16.90
N THR A 107 17.45 12.14 16.73
CA THR A 107 18.08 12.23 15.39
C THR A 107 17.71 11.02 14.52
N ASN A 108 17.80 9.81 15.07
CA ASN A 108 17.45 8.58 14.38
C ASN A 108 15.97 8.50 14.02
N LEU A 109 15.09 8.92 14.93
CA LEU A 109 13.65 8.97 14.70
C LEU A 109 13.30 9.95 13.59
N ASN A 110 13.89 11.15 13.60
CA ASN A 110 13.68 12.16 12.56
C ASN A 110 14.14 11.66 11.18
N LYS A 111 15.28 10.96 11.11
CA LYS A 111 15.75 10.34 9.87
C LYS A 111 14.76 9.28 9.36
N HIS A 112 14.23 8.44 10.25
CA HIS A 112 13.27 7.41 9.87
C HIS A 112 11.95 8.01 9.39
N ILE A 113 11.43 9.02 10.09
CA ILE A 113 10.22 9.75 9.70
C ILE A 113 10.38 10.34 8.30
N LYS A 114 11.51 11.00 8.02
CA LYS A 114 11.78 11.57 6.70
C LYS A 114 11.80 10.50 5.60
N SER A 115 12.45 9.37 5.86
CA SER A 115 12.48 8.25 4.92
C SER A 115 11.07 7.71 4.62
N LEU A 116 10.24 7.54 5.64
CA LEU A 116 8.85 7.08 5.48
C LEU A 116 8.00 8.10 4.71
N GLN A 117 8.21 9.39 4.92
CA GLN A 117 7.52 10.45 4.17
C GLN A 117 7.87 10.42 2.67
N GLU A 118 9.15 10.22 2.36
CA GLU A 118 9.63 10.09 0.98
C GLU A 118 9.04 8.84 0.30
N GLU A 119 9.05 7.69 0.99
CA GLU A 119 8.45 6.45 0.50
C GLU A 119 6.94 6.59 0.25
N ASN A 120 6.21 7.18 1.20
CA ASN A 120 4.76 7.39 1.07
C ASN A 120 4.43 8.32 -0.13
N THR A 121 5.25 9.35 -0.35
CA THR A 121 5.11 10.25 -1.50
C THR A 121 5.35 9.51 -2.82
N ALA A 122 6.35 8.65 -2.87
CA ALA A 122 6.64 7.81 -4.03
C ALA A 122 5.49 6.82 -4.32
N LEU A 123 5.00 6.13 -3.29
CA LEU A 123 3.87 5.21 -3.38
C LEU A 123 2.59 5.90 -3.86
N SER A 124 2.28 7.09 -3.33
CA SER A 124 1.12 7.88 -3.76
C SER A 124 1.22 8.29 -5.23
N SER A 125 2.42 8.62 -5.70
CA SER A 125 2.68 8.98 -7.10
C SER A 125 2.53 7.78 -8.04
N ALA A 126 3.05 6.62 -7.63
CA ALA A 126 2.91 5.37 -8.37
C ALA A 126 1.43 4.95 -8.46
N ASN A 127 0.69 5.00 -7.36
CA ASN A 127 -0.73 4.67 -7.32
C ASN A 127 -1.55 5.59 -8.23
N SER A 128 -1.24 6.90 -8.23
CA SER A 128 -1.88 7.86 -9.14
C SER A 128 -1.61 7.54 -10.61
N SER A 129 -0.40 7.08 -10.94
CA SER A 129 -0.03 6.70 -12.30
C SER A 129 -0.75 5.44 -12.76
N LEU A 130 -0.80 4.41 -11.90
CA LEU A 130 -1.54 3.16 -12.16
C LEU A 130 -3.04 3.42 -12.36
N SER A 131 -3.63 4.32 -11.57
CA SER A 131 -5.04 4.70 -11.73
C SER A 131 -5.35 5.34 -13.10
N LYS A 132 -4.44 6.19 -13.60
CA LYS A 132 -4.54 6.77 -14.95
C LYS A 132 -4.41 5.70 -16.03
N GLU A 133 -3.42 4.81 -15.90
CA GLU A 133 -3.23 3.71 -16.86
C GLU A 133 -4.46 2.80 -16.93
N ASN A 134 -5.01 2.42 -15.78
CA ASN A 134 -6.22 1.59 -15.71
C ASN A 134 -7.42 2.28 -16.39
N SER A 135 -7.57 3.59 -16.20
CA SER A 135 -8.61 4.38 -16.87
C SER A 135 -8.45 4.39 -18.39
N THR A 136 -7.21 4.51 -18.88
CA THR A 136 -6.88 4.41 -20.31
C THR A 136 -7.19 3.01 -20.85
N LEU A 137 -6.78 1.95 -20.15
CA LEU A 137 -7.06 0.57 -20.55
C LEU A 137 -8.56 0.28 -20.62
N LYS A 138 -9.35 0.77 -19.67
CA LYS A 138 -10.82 0.64 -19.68
C LYS A 138 -11.45 1.33 -20.89
N THR A 139 -10.93 2.51 -21.27
CA THR A 139 -11.36 3.23 -22.47
C THR A 139 -11.03 2.44 -23.74
N ASN A 140 -9.80 1.95 -23.86
CA ASN A 140 -9.37 1.14 -25.00
C ASN A 140 -10.20 -0.13 -25.14
N ASN A 141 -10.46 -0.85 -24.05
CA ASN A 141 -11.28 -2.05 -24.06
C ASN A 141 -12.73 -1.76 -24.51
N THR A 142 -13.28 -0.62 -24.10
CA THR A 142 -14.61 -0.16 -24.55
C THR A 142 -14.63 0.08 -26.06
N ASN A 143 -13.58 0.72 -26.59
CA ASN A 143 -13.47 0.99 -28.03
C ASN A 143 -13.31 -0.30 -28.84
N LEU A 144 -12.45 -1.22 -28.41
CA LEU A 144 -12.27 -2.54 -29.05
C LEU A 144 -13.56 -3.35 -29.05
N THR A 145 -14.34 -3.28 -27.97
CA THR A 145 -15.65 -3.95 -27.89
C THR A 145 -16.62 -3.40 -28.94
N LYS A 146 -16.66 -2.06 -29.13
CA LYS A 146 -17.48 -1.43 -30.16
C LYS A 146 -17.04 -1.82 -31.56
N GLU A 147 -15.73 -1.77 -31.84
CA GLU A 147 -15.17 -2.14 -33.13
C GLU A 147 -15.49 -3.60 -33.50
N ASN A 148 -15.33 -4.52 -32.54
CA ASN A 148 -15.67 -5.92 -32.74
C ASN A 148 -17.17 -6.13 -33.04
N SER A 149 -18.05 -5.37 -32.38
CA SER A 149 -19.50 -5.39 -32.68
C SER A 149 -19.80 -4.93 -34.11
N THR A 150 -19.14 -3.85 -34.56
CA THR A 150 -19.25 -3.36 -35.94
C THR A 150 -18.75 -4.40 -36.94
N LEU A 151 -17.59 -5.02 -36.69
CA LEU A 151 -17.04 -6.06 -37.55
C LEU A 151 -17.96 -7.28 -37.66
N LYS A 152 -18.58 -7.73 -36.54
CA LYS A 152 -19.58 -8.81 -36.56
C LYS A 152 -20.79 -8.47 -37.42
N THR A 153 -21.28 -7.22 -37.32
CA THR A 153 -22.41 -6.74 -38.13
C THR A 153 -22.04 -6.74 -39.61
N ASN A 154 -20.87 -6.21 -39.96
CA ASN A 154 -20.37 -6.19 -41.34
C ASN A 154 -20.20 -7.61 -41.91
N ASN A 155 -19.65 -8.53 -41.12
CA ASN A 155 -19.45 -9.91 -41.55
C ASN A 155 -20.79 -10.63 -41.80
N THR A 156 -21.80 -10.36 -40.96
CA THR A 156 -23.16 -10.88 -41.17
C THR A 156 -23.77 -10.33 -42.46
N SER A 157 -23.62 -9.01 -42.71
CA SER A 157 -24.08 -8.39 -43.96
C SER A 157 -23.41 -8.97 -45.20
N LEU A 158 -22.08 -9.16 -45.17
CA LEU A 158 -21.33 -9.76 -46.26
C LEU A 158 -21.75 -11.21 -46.51
N THR A 159 -21.99 -11.99 -45.44
CA THR A 159 -22.48 -13.37 -45.56
C THR A 159 -23.83 -13.40 -46.30
N THR A 160 -24.76 -12.54 -45.90
CA THR A 160 -26.06 -12.40 -46.60
C THR A 160 -25.90 -12.01 -48.06
N GLN A 161 -25.00 -11.08 -48.38
CA GLN A 161 -24.74 -10.68 -49.76
C GLN A 161 -24.17 -11.83 -50.60
N VAL A 162 -23.23 -12.61 -50.04
CA VAL A 162 -22.66 -13.80 -50.68
C VAL A 162 -23.75 -14.85 -50.95
N ASP A 163 -24.64 -15.09 -50.00
CA ASP A 163 -25.71 -16.08 -50.19
C ASP A 163 -26.74 -15.63 -51.23
N ASN A 164 -27.07 -14.33 -51.27
CA ASN A 164 -27.89 -13.76 -52.34
C ASN A 164 -27.23 -13.91 -53.71
N LEU A 165 -25.92 -13.61 -53.82
CA LEU A 165 -25.17 -13.78 -55.07
C LEU A 165 -25.16 -15.24 -55.53
N LYS A 166 -24.95 -16.20 -54.62
CA LYS A 166 -25.03 -17.64 -54.95
C LYS A 166 -26.39 -18.03 -55.50
N LYS A 167 -27.47 -17.51 -54.90
CA LYS A 167 -28.84 -17.74 -55.37
C LYS A 167 -29.03 -17.18 -56.79
N THR A 168 -28.65 -15.93 -57.02
CA THR A 168 -28.74 -15.28 -58.33
C THR A 168 -27.91 -16.00 -59.39
N VAL A 169 -26.70 -16.46 -59.06
CA VAL A 169 -25.87 -17.27 -59.98
C VAL A 169 -26.57 -18.59 -60.34
N SER A 170 -27.20 -19.25 -59.37
CA SER A 170 -27.94 -20.49 -59.60
C SER A 170 -29.17 -20.27 -60.49
N GLU A 171 -29.88 -19.16 -60.29
CA GLU A 171 -31.03 -18.76 -61.12
C GLU A 171 -30.59 -18.48 -62.57
N TYR A 172 -29.50 -17.73 -62.78
CA TYR A 172 -28.96 -17.48 -64.12
C TYR A 172 -28.48 -18.75 -64.80
N LYS A 173 -27.85 -19.67 -64.05
CA LYS A 173 -27.45 -20.97 -64.59
C LYS A 173 -28.66 -21.76 -65.08
N ALA A 174 -29.72 -21.84 -64.29
CA ALA A 174 -30.96 -22.52 -64.68
C ALA A 174 -31.63 -21.86 -65.91
N GLN A 175 -31.64 -20.52 -65.97
CA GLN A 175 -32.15 -19.80 -67.15
C GLN A 175 -31.32 -20.09 -68.40
N SER A 176 -29.99 -20.11 -68.27
CA SER A 176 -29.09 -20.43 -69.38
C SER A 176 -29.28 -21.86 -69.89
N GLU A 177 -29.43 -22.83 -68.99
CA GLU A 177 -29.70 -24.23 -69.34
C GLU A 177 -31.06 -24.37 -70.06
N ALA A 178 -32.10 -23.69 -69.56
CA ALA A 178 -33.42 -23.67 -70.20
C ALA A 178 -33.40 -23.00 -71.59
N ALA A 179 -32.65 -21.91 -71.75
CA ALA A 179 -32.47 -21.26 -73.04
C ALA A 179 -31.72 -22.17 -74.03
N ASN A 180 -30.69 -22.86 -73.55
CA ASN A 180 -29.93 -23.82 -74.36
C ASN A 180 -30.81 -24.97 -74.85
N TYR A 181 -31.66 -25.54 -73.98
CA TYR A 181 -32.62 -26.58 -74.37
C TYR A 181 -33.56 -26.10 -75.49
N LYS A 182 -34.08 -24.87 -75.40
CA LYS A 182 -34.94 -24.29 -76.45
C LYS A 182 -34.19 -24.09 -77.76
N TYR A 183 -32.95 -23.64 -77.70
CA TYR A 183 -32.09 -23.46 -78.87
C TYR A 183 -31.83 -24.79 -79.58
N GLU A 184 -31.46 -25.84 -78.83
CA GLU A 184 -31.25 -27.19 -79.38
C GLU A 184 -32.54 -27.77 -79.98
N ALA A 185 -33.69 -27.58 -79.31
CA ALA A 185 -34.98 -28.02 -79.86
C ALA A 185 -35.28 -27.33 -81.20
N PHE A 186 -35.03 -26.03 -81.31
CA PHE A 186 -35.20 -25.27 -82.55
C PHE A 186 -34.26 -25.74 -83.66
N LEU A 187 -32.99 -26.03 -83.35
CA LEU A 187 -32.05 -26.60 -84.33
C LEU A 187 -32.51 -27.97 -84.83
N ASN A 188 -33.03 -28.83 -83.95
CA ASN A 188 -33.60 -30.12 -84.34
C ASN A 188 -34.82 -29.95 -85.26
N ASP A 189 -35.70 -28.99 -84.97
CA ASP A 189 -36.86 -28.71 -85.83
C ASP A 189 -36.42 -28.22 -87.23
N ILE A 190 -35.40 -27.35 -87.31
CA ILE A 190 -34.79 -26.95 -88.60
C ILE A 190 -34.27 -28.17 -89.35
N GLN A 191 -33.47 -29.02 -88.69
CA GLN A 191 -32.89 -30.21 -89.31
C GLN A 191 -33.95 -31.21 -89.81
N ARG A 192 -35.12 -31.28 -89.15
CA ARG A 192 -36.24 -32.12 -89.62
C ARG A 192 -36.96 -31.55 -90.83
N LEU A 193 -36.92 -30.23 -91.01
CA LEU A 193 -37.55 -29.54 -92.14
C LEU A 193 -36.63 -29.45 -93.36
N ASP A 194 -35.32 -29.43 -93.17
CA ASP A 194 -34.30 -29.62 -94.20
C ASP A 194 -34.20 -31.12 -94.55
N ALA A 195 -35.08 -31.55 -95.46
CA ALA A 195 -35.27 -32.95 -95.75
C ALA A 195 -34.06 -33.49 -96.55
N ASN A 196 -33.49 -32.67 -97.44
CA ASN A 196 -32.40 -33.07 -98.32
C ASN A 196 -30.98 -32.90 -97.69
N GLY A 197 -30.87 -32.17 -96.58
CA GLY A 197 -29.63 -31.96 -95.82
C GLY A 197 -28.70 -30.89 -96.40
N ASP A 198 -29.21 -29.94 -97.20
CA ASP A 198 -28.41 -28.89 -97.84
C ASP A 198 -28.25 -27.62 -97.00
N ASN A 199 -28.77 -27.63 -95.77
CA ASN A 199 -28.82 -26.54 -94.80
C ASN A 199 -29.70 -25.36 -95.24
N LYS A 200 -30.65 -25.59 -96.15
CA LYS A 200 -31.70 -24.63 -96.50
C LYS A 200 -33.06 -25.30 -96.29
N ILE A 201 -34.06 -24.46 -96.06
CA ILE A 201 -35.46 -24.89 -96.05
C ILE A 201 -36.08 -24.23 -97.26
N ASP A 202 -36.29 -24.99 -98.33
CA ASP A 202 -36.83 -24.46 -99.56
C ASP A 202 -37.92 -25.35 -100.19
N ALA A 203 -38.35 -24.98 -101.40
CA ALA A 203 -39.43 -25.68 -102.09
C ALA A 203 -39.09 -27.16 -102.40
N THR A 204 -37.79 -27.49 -102.48
CA THR A 204 -37.29 -28.85 -102.67
C THR A 204 -37.64 -29.72 -101.48
N ASP A 205 -37.38 -29.25 -100.26
CA ASP A 205 -37.70 -29.98 -99.03
C ASP A 205 -39.20 -30.19 -98.87
N ALA A 206 -39.98 -29.13 -99.12
CA ALA A 206 -41.44 -29.21 -99.07
C ALA A 206 -41.99 -30.24 -100.06
N SER A 207 -41.43 -30.29 -101.27
CA SER A 207 -41.81 -31.27 -102.30
C SER A 207 -41.43 -32.70 -101.88
N MET A 208 -40.26 -32.88 -101.25
CA MET A 208 -39.83 -34.19 -100.73
C MET A 208 -40.72 -34.68 -99.59
N LEU A 209 -41.02 -33.83 -98.60
CA LEU A 209 -41.92 -34.16 -97.49
C LEU A 209 -43.32 -34.52 -97.98
N LEU A 210 -43.85 -33.75 -98.94
CA LEU A 210 -45.17 -34.03 -99.54
C LEU A 210 -45.19 -35.36 -100.29
N SER A 211 -44.10 -35.68 -101.00
CA SER A 211 -43.96 -36.96 -101.72
C SER A 211 -43.98 -38.15 -100.76
N ILE A 212 -43.23 -38.06 -99.64
CA ILE A 212 -43.24 -39.05 -98.57
C ILE A 212 -44.63 -39.20 -97.95
N TYR A 213 -45.30 -38.08 -97.66
CA TYR A 213 -46.65 -38.09 -97.11
C TYR A 213 -47.66 -38.77 -98.05
N ALA A 214 -47.64 -38.41 -99.34
CA ALA A 214 -48.52 -39.01 -100.35
C ALA A 214 -48.29 -40.52 -100.48
N TYR A 215 -47.03 -40.97 -100.44
CA TYR A 215 -46.68 -42.39 -100.42
C TYR A 215 -47.23 -43.09 -99.16
N ASN A 216 -47.00 -42.52 -97.98
CA ASN A 216 -47.47 -43.11 -96.72
C ASN A 216 -48.99 -43.15 -96.60
N SER A 217 -49.70 -42.19 -97.22
CA SER A 217 -51.16 -42.14 -97.24
C SER A 217 -51.79 -43.28 -98.08
N THR A 218 -51.04 -43.79 -99.06
CA THR A 218 -51.53 -44.79 -100.02
C THR A 218 -50.96 -46.20 -99.79
N ASN A 219 -49.89 -46.34 -99.00
CA ASN A 219 -49.17 -47.60 -98.81
C ASN A 219 -49.25 -48.12 -97.36
N LYS A 220 -49.37 -49.45 -97.19
CA LYS A 220 -49.50 -50.09 -95.87
C LYS A 220 -48.23 -50.07 -95.02
N THR A 221 -47.06 -49.92 -95.65
CA THR A 221 -45.77 -49.85 -94.94
C THR A 221 -45.19 -48.43 -95.08
N PRO A 222 -45.36 -47.57 -94.06
CA PRO A 222 -44.84 -46.22 -94.13
C PRO A 222 -43.32 -46.19 -94.23
N VAL A 223 -42.79 -45.16 -94.89
CA VAL A 223 -41.37 -44.78 -94.89
C VAL A 223 -41.18 -43.54 -94.04
N THR A 224 -40.10 -43.52 -93.25
CA THR A 224 -39.81 -42.44 -92.29
C THR A 224 -38.59 -41.61 -92.67
N THR A 225 -37.85 -42.01 -93.71
CA THR A 225 -36.67 -41.30 -94.21
C THR A 225 -36.72 -41.15 -95.73
N ILE A 226 -36.07 -40.12 -96.26
CA ILE A 226 -35.91 -39.90 -97.70
C ILE A 226 -35.13 -41.04 -98.35
N SER A 227 -34.12 -41.58 -97.67
CA SER A 227 -33.36 -42.74 -98.17
C SER A 227 -34.28 -43.96 -98.38
N ASP A 228 -35.20 -44.20 -97.46
CA ASP A 228 -36.14 -45.32 -97.56
C ASP A 228 -37.22 -45.08 -98.61
N TYR A 229 -37.68 -43.83 -98.76
CA TYR A 229 -38.57 -43.44 -99.84
C TYR A 229 -37.95 -43.74 -101.20
N TYR A 230 -36.73 -43.25 -101.45
CA TYR A 230 -36.04 -43.48 -102.72
C TYR A 230 -35.88 -44.97 -103.01
N LYS A 231 -35.44 -45.78 -102.05
CA LYS A 231 -35.30 -47.25 -102.24
C LYS A 231 -36.59 -47.97 -102.62
N LYS A 232 -37.77 -47.44 -102.24
CA LYS A 232 -39.07 -48.07 -102.52
C LYS A 232 -39.76 -47.53 -103.78
N THR A 233 -39.34 -46.36 -104.26
CA THR A 233 -39.93 -45.72 -105.45
C THR A 233 -39.03 -45.72 -106.68
N SER A 234 -37.74 -46.05 -106.52
CA SER A 234 -36.80 -46.34 -107.62
C SER A 234 -36.96 -47.77 -108.13
#